data_AF-A0A2A7EC28-F1
#
_entry.id   AF-A0A2A7EC28-F1
#
_cell.length_a   1.000
_cell.length_b   1.000
_cell.length_c   1.000
_cell.angle_alpha   90.00
_cell.angle_beta   90.00
_cell.angle_gamma   90.00
#
_symmetry.space_group_name_H-M   'P 1'
#
loop_
_entity.id
_entity.type
_entity.pdbx_description
1 polymer ?
#
loop_
_entity_poly.entity_id
_entity_poly.type
_entity_poly.pdbx_seq_one_letter_code
_entity_poly.pdbx_strand_id
1 'polypeptide(L)'
;MAILLQIIVPLTCAIYLFTLYRNGTYGSVSFLLAVMIGIFGLENIFQYASLTDHAVYPYWGSLKTVIFILSVVFIFKRIPTLYNN
;
A
#
# COMPACT_ATOMS: atom_id res chain seq x y z
N MET A 1 -6.22 15.88 15.04
CA MET A 1 -6.83 16.38 13.79
C MET A 1 -5.88 16.25 12.59
N ALA A 2 -4.59 16.58 12.70
CA ALA A 2 -3.61 16.40 11.62
C ALA A 2 -3.33 14.93 11.25
N ILE A 3 -3.23 14.03 12.24
CA ILE A 3 -2.92 12.60 12.01
C ILE A 3 -4.01 11.90 11.20
N LEU A 4 -5.28 12.28 11.41
CA LEU A 4 -6.43 11.69 10.71
C LEU A 4 -6.38 12.04 9.20
N LEU A 5 -5.98 13.27 8.87
CA LEU A 5 -5.74 13.69 7.49
C LEU A 5 -4.52 12.98 6.88
N GLN A 6 -3.45 12.79 7.67
CA GLN A 6 -2.25 12.04 7.28
C GLN A 6 -2.52 10.54 7.07
N ILE A 7 -3.64 10.01 7.52
CA ILE A 7 -4.11 8.65 7.22
C ILE A 7 -4.96 8.66 5.96
N ILE A 8 -6.01 9.49 5.91
CA ILE A 8 -7.00 9.47 4.83
C ILE A 8 -6.38 9.81 3.48
N VAL A 9 -5.58 10.88 3.42
CA VAL A 9 -5.01 11.39 2.16
C VAL A 9 -4.14 10.34 1.45
N PRO A 10 -3.10 9.75 2.10
CA PRO A 10 -2.28 8.73 1.43
C PRO A 10 -3.07 7.46 1.12
N LEU A 11 -4.03 7.07 1.96
CA LEU A 11 -4.80 5.84 1.74
C LEU A 11 -5.74 5.98 0.52
N THR A 12 -6.41 7.12 0.36
CA THR A 12 -7.17 7.45 -0.84
C THR A 12 -6.27 7.55 -2.08
N CYS A 13 -5.09 8.15 -1.95
CA CYS A 13 -4.13 8.28 -3.06
C CYS A 13 -3.59 6.91 -3.52
N ALA A 14 -3.30 6.00 -2.58
CA ALA A 14 -2.87 4.63 -2.88
C ALA A 14 -3.95 3.84 -3.64
N ILE A 15 -5.22 3.95 -3.23
CA ILE A 15 -6.35 3.30 -3.92
C ILE A 15 -6.54 3.87 -5.34
N TYR A 16 -6.40 5.19 -5.49
CA TYR A 16 -6.53 5.85 -6.79
C TYR A 16 -5.42 5.40 -7.75
N LEU A 17 -4.15 5.40 -7.31
CA LEU A 17 -3.02 4.93 -8.10
C LEU A 17 -3.13 3.44 -8.43
N PHE A 18 -3.67 2.63 -7.53
CA PHE A 18 -3.93 1.21 -7.79
C PHE A 18 -5.02 1.01 -8.87
N THR A 19 -6.09 1.82 -8.83
CA THR A 19 -7.13 1.82 -9.88
C THR A 19 -6.54 2.22 -11.23
N LEU A 20 -5.67 3.23 -11.24
CA LEU A 20 -4.96 3.67 -12.45
C LEU A 20 -4.02 2.60 -13.02
N TYR A 21 -3.31 1.87 -12.15
CA TYR A 21 -2.51 0.70 -12.55
C TYR A 21 -3.40 -0.40 -13.15
N ARG A 22 -4.52 -0.72 -12.50
CA ARG A 22 -5.48 -1.74 -12.96
C ARG A 22 -6.08 -1.40 -14.33
N ASN A 23 -6.33 -0.12 -14.58
CA ASN A 23 -6.89 0.38 -15.84
C ASN A 23 -5.86 0.46 -16.99
N GLY A 24 -4.61 0.01 -16.76
CA GLY A 24 -3.55 -0.03 -17.77
C GLY A 24 -3.03 1.34 -18.21
N THR A 25 -3.49 2.43 -17.57
CA THR A 25 -3.15 3.80 -17.95
C THR A 25 -1.72 4.16 -17.53
N TYR A 26 -1.23 3.56 -16.45
CA TYR A 26 0.11 3.79 -15.91
C TYR A 26 0.76 2.44 -15.56
N GLY A 27 2.00 2.22 -16.01
CA GLY A 27 2.74 0.96 -15.85
C GLY A 27 3.16 0.65 -14.40
N SER A 28 4.06 -0.33 -14.21
CA SER A 28 4.47 -0.83 -12.87
C SER A 28 4.95 0.23 -11.86
N VAL A 29 5.32 1.43 -12.33
CA VAL A 29 5.74 2.57 -11.51
C VAL A 29 4.60 3.13 -10.65
N SER A 30 3.38 3.24 -11.18
CA SER A 30 2.24 3.74 -10.40
C SER A 30 1.83 2.77 -9.30
N PHE A 31 2.03 1.47 -9.53
CA PHE A 31 1.82 0.43 -8.53
C PHE A 31 2.86 0.50 -7.39
N LEU A 32 4.15 0.65 -7.71
CA LEU A 32 5.20 0.86 -6.70
C LEU A 32 4.93 2.12 -5.86
N LEU A 33 4.52 3.20 -6.51
CA LEU A 33 4.16 4.45 -5.83
C LEU A 33 2.95 4.26 -4.91
N ALA A 34 1.90 3.56 -5.38
CA ALA A 34 0.73 3.23 -4.58
C ALA A 34 1.09 2.45 -3.31
N VAL A 35 2.05 1.53 -3.42
CA VAL A 35 2.50 0.70 -2.30
C VAL A 35 3.30 1.52 -1.29
N MET A 36 4.23 2.36 -1.74
CA MET A 36 4.97 3.25 -0.83
C MET A 36 4.03 4.19 -0.07
N ILE A 37 3.06 4.80 -0.77
CA ILE A 37 2.08 5.71 -0.17
C ILE A 37 1.13 4.95 0.77
N GLY A 38 0.73 3.73 0.40
CA GLY A 38 -0.09 2.86 1.23
C GLY A 38 0.60 2.50 2.56
N ILE A 39 1.89 2.15 2.53
CA ILE A 39 2.68 1.87 3.72
C ILE A 39 2.75 3.11 4.63
N PHE A 40 2.92 4.30 4.04
CA PHE A 40 2.95 5.56 4.78
C PHE A 40 1.61 5.87 5.48
N GLY A 41 0.48 5.71 4.80
CA GLY A 41 -0.84 5.90 5.42
C GLY A 41 -1.10 4.93 6.57
N LEU A 42 -0.63 3.69 6.40
CA LEU A 42 -0.83 2.62 7.37
C LEU A 42 0.13 2.80 8.58
N GLU A 43 1.32 3.37 8.40
CA GLU A 43 2.20 3.82 9.51
C GLU A 43 1.52 4.87 10.39
N ASN A 44 0.85 5.84 9.78
CA ASN A 44 0.12 6.86 10.53
C ASN A 44 -1.05 6.28 11.34
N ILE A 45 -1.68 5.18 10.87
CA ILE A 45 -2.71 4.45 11.65
C ILE A 45 -2.09 3.82 12.90
N PHE A 46 -0.94 3.18 12.75
CA PHE A 46 -0.25 2.54 13.88
C PHE A 46 0.28 3.56 14.88
N GLN A 47 0.79 4.70 14.41
CA GLN A 47 1.16 5.80 15.29
C GLN A 47 -0.05 6.37 16.04
N TYR A 48 -1.18 6.55 15.34
CA TYR A 48 -2.43 6.98 15.96
C TYR A 48 -2.91 5.99 17.03
N ALA A 49 -2.89 4.69 16.74
CA ALA A 49 -3.26 3.64 17.70
C ALA A 49 -2.29 3.60 18.90
N SER A 50 -0.98 3.74 18.68
CA SER A 50 0.01 3.79 19.75
C SER A 50 -0.16 5.01 20.66
N LEU A 51 -0.62 6.16 20.11
CA LEU A 51 -0.92 7.38 20.87
C LEU A 51 -2.22 7.28 21.66
N THR A 52 -3.20 6.51 21.18
CA THR A 52 -4.55 6.46 21.75
C THR A 52 -4.71 5.30 22.74
N ASP A 53 -4.15 4.13 22.43
CA ASP A 53 -4.31 2.90 23.23
C ASP A 53 -3.02 2.47 23.95
N HIS A 54 -1.93 3.24 23.85
CA HIS A 54 -0.59 2.85 24.35
C HIS A 54 -0.12 1.47 23.88
N ALA A 55 -0.73 0.95 22.81
CA ALA A 55 -0.43 -0.35 22.25
C ALA A 55 0.71 -0.21 21.23
N VAL A 56 1.88 -0.68 21.62
CA VAL A 56 2.98 -0.90 20.67
C VAL A 56 2.66 -2.17 19.91
N TYR A 57 2.52 -2.08 18.59
CA TYR A 57 2.36 -3.25 17.72
C TYR A 57 3.75 -3.75 17.27
N PRO A 58 4.36 -4.74 17.96
CA PRO A 58 5.70 -5.23 17.63
C PRO A 58 5.79 -5.84 16.24
N TYR A 59 4.66 -6.30 15.68
CA TYR A 59 4.58 -6.90 14.35
C TYR A 59 4.48 -5.88 13.21
N TRP A 60 4.50 -4.58 13.50
CA TRP A 60 4.38 -3.53 12.48
C TRP A 60 5.52 -3.58 11.45
N GLY A 61 6.75 -3.79 11.91
CA GLY A 61 7.90 -3.98 11.02
C GLY A 61 7.72 -5.17 10.08
N SER A 62 7.22 -6.29 10.61
CA SER A 62 6.94 -7.51 9.83
C SER A 62 5.82 -7.31 8.80
N LEU A 63 4.77 -6.54 9.14
CA LEU A 63 3.67 -6.25 8.22
C LEU A 63 4.15 -5.44 7.01
N LYS A 64 5.05 -4.46 7.23
CA LYS A 64 5.70 -3.71 6.13
C LYS A 64 6.45 -4.64 5.18
N THR A 65 7.23 -5.57 5.73
CA THR A 65 7.99 -6.55 4.95
C THR A 65 7.06 -7.45 4.13
N VAL A 66 5.95 -7.92 4.73
CA VAL A 66 4.95 -8.74 4.02
C VAL A 66 4.31 -7.95 2.89
N ILE A 67 3.87 -6.70 3.12
CA ILE A 67 3.27 -5.84 2.10
C ILE A 67 4.25 -5.61 0.94
N PHE A 68 5.52 -5.39 1.24
CA PHE A 68 6.56 -5.18 0.23
C PHE A 68 6.78 -6.44 -0.62
N ILE A 69 6.91 -7.61 0.01
CA ILE A 69 7.05 -8.89 -0.70
C ILE A 69 5.81 -9.18 -1.54
N LEU A 70 4.60 -8.95 -1.01
CA LEU A 70 3.35 -9.16 -1.73
C LEU A 70 3.26 -8.26 -2.96
N SER A 71 3.67 -6.99 -2.82
CA SER A 71 3.73 -6.01 -3.90
C SER A 71 4.70 -6.45 -4.99
N VAL A 72 5.92 -6.85 -4.63
CA VAL A 72 6.92 -7.40 -5.57
C VAL A 72 6.35 -8.61 -6.30
N VAL A 73 5.77 -9.58 -5.57
CA VAL A 73 5.11 -10.74 -6.17
C VAL A 73 3.99 -10.32 -7.12
N PHE A 74 3.20 -9.30 -6.80
CA PHE A 74 2.12 -8.81 -7.67
C PHE A 74 2.62 -8.14 -8.96
N ILE A 75 3.78 -7.48 -8.92
CA ILE A 75 4.45 -6.91 -10.10
C ILE A 75 4.98 -8.03 -11.01
N PHE A 76 5.62 -9.05 -10.42
CA PHE A 76 6.24 -10.14 -11.16
C PHE A 76 5.27 -11.25 -11.56
N LYS A 77 4.11 -11.34 -10.90
CA LYS A 77 2.97 -12.15 -11.34
C LYS A 77 2.31 -11.44 -12.52
N ARG A 78 3.04 -11.46 -13.64
CA ARG A 78 2.51 -11.26 -14.99
C ARG A 78 1.19 -12.04 -15.04
N ILE A 79 0.10 -11.35 -15.35
CA ILE A 79 -1.16 -11.96 -15.76
C ILE A 79 -0.75 -13.12 -16.68
N PRO A 80 -1.12 -14.39 -16.42
CA PRO A 80 -0.92 -15.42 -17.41
C PRO A 80 -1.71 -14.93 -18.63
N THR A 81 -0.99 -14.36 -19.59
CA THR A 81 -1.50 -14.13 -20.92
C THR A 81 -1.97 -15.50 -21.34
N LEU A 82 -3.29 -15.65 -21.41
CA LEU A 82 -3.94 -16.84 -21.92
C LEU A 82 -3.28 -17.07 -23.28
N TYR A 83 -2.40 -18.06 -23.34
CA TYR A 83 -1.74 -18.47 -24.57
C TYR A 83 -2.87 -19.07 -25.40
N ASN A 84 -3.46 -18.23 -26.24
CA ASN A 84 -4.51 -18.61 -27.16
C ASN A 84 -3.80 -19.36 -28.29
N ASN A 85 -4.10 -20.65 -28.45
CA ASN A 85 -3.69 -21.45 -29.58
C ASN A 85 -4.91 -21.79 -30.40
#